data_AF-A0A6M0ARB6-F1
#
_entry.id   AF-A0A6M0ARB6-F1
#
_cell.length_a   1.000
_cell.length_b   1.000
_cell.length_c   1.000
_cell.angle_alpha   90.00
_cell.angle_beta   90.00
_cell.angle_gamma   90.00
#
_symmetry.space_group_name_H-M   'P 1'
#
loop_
_entity.id
_entity.type
_entity.pdbx_description
1 polymer ?
#
loop_
_entity_poly.entity_id
_entity_poly.type
_entity_poly.pdbx_seq_one_letter_code
_entity_poly.pdbx_strand_id
1 'polypeptide(L)'
;MPSPYSDDFREKAVAAVDRGEKKTQICRMLKISRNTLDLWLKAREERGTVKAKRNYRRGPKPKIRDLDEFRQFAQKNGGITQKEMAQQWPE
;
A
#
# COMPACT_ATOMS: atom_id res chain seq x y z
N MET A 1 0.89 -10.40 2.60
CA MET A 1 0.23 -9.76 3.77
C MET A 1 -1.26 -9.71 3.48
N PRO A 2 -2.13 -10.06 4.46
CA PRO A 2 -3.58 -9.94 4.30
C PRO A 2 -3.97 -8.51 3.96
N SER A 3 -5.10 -8.34 3.25
CA SER A 3 -5.64 -7.01 2.97
C SER A 3 -5.89 -6.26 4.29
N PRO A 4 -5.53 -4.97 4.39
CA PRO A 4 -5.92 -4.17 5.53
C PRO A 4 -7.45 -4.11 5.67
N TYR A 5 -7.93 -4.00 6.92
CA TYR A 5 -9.31 -3.60 7.20
C TYR A 5 -9.67 -2.29 6.50
N SER A 6 -10.92 -2.15 6.06
CA SER A 6 -11.43 -0.95 5.39
C SER A 6 -11.30 0.29 6.29
N ASP A 7 -11.15 1.46 5.67
CA ASP A 7 -10.98 2.71 6.41
C ASP A 7 -12.22 3.04 7.27
N ASP A 8 -13.43 2.81 6.75
CA ASP A 8 -14.69 2.96 7.51
C ASP A 8 -14.73 2.07 8.77
N PHE A 9 -14.27 0.83 8.67
CA PHE A 9 -14.24 -0.08 9.81
C PHE A 9 -13.29 0.41 10.91
N ARG A 10 -12.14 0.96 10.52
CA ARG A 10 -11.16 1.54 11.45
C ARG A 10 -11.69 2.82 12.11
N GLU A 11 -12.31 3.69 11.31
CA GLU A 11 -12.94 4.93 11.79
C GLU A 11 -14.05 4.63 12.80
N LYS A 12 -14.92 3.65 12.53
CA LYS A 12 -15.95 3.20 13.48
C LYS A 12 -15.37 2.67 14.79
N ALA A 13 -14.30 1.87 14.72
CA ALA A 13 -13.66 1.32 15.91
C ALA A 13 -13.04 2.42 16.79
N VAL A 14 -12.39 3.40 16.17
CA VAL A 14 -11.77 4.53 16.89
C VAL A 14 -12.84 5.51 17.40
N ALA A 15 -13.89 5.78 16.64
CA ALA A 15 -15.01 6.60 17.09
C ALA A 15 -15.73 5.98 18.31
N ALA A 16 -15.79 4.64 18.41
CA ALA A 16 -16.32 3.97 19.60
C ALA A 16 -15.46 4.24 20.86
N VAL A 17 -14.13 4.31 20.70
CA VAL A 17 -13.23 4.71 21.79
C VAL A 17 -13.48 6.16 22.19
N ASP A 18 -13.66 7.06 21.22
CA ASP A 18 -13.95 8.48 21.48
C ASP A 18 -15.28 8.70 22.19
N ARG A 19 -16.28 7.82 21.96
CA ARG A 19 -17.54 7.80 22.72
C ARG A 19 -17.40 7.31 24.16
N GLY A 20 -16.22 6.87 24.57
CA GLY A 20 -15.95 6.36 25.93
C GLY A 20 -16.23 4.87 26.10
N GLU A 21 -16.47 4.11 25.02
CA GLU A 21 -16.66 2.67 25.12
C GLU A 21 -15.34 1.97 25.53
N LYS A 22 -15.44 0.91 26.34
CA LYS A 22 -14.25 0.16 26.78
C LYS A 22 -13.61 -0.55 25.59
N LYS A 23 -12.30 -0.38 25.39
CA LYS A 23 -11.51 -1.08 24.35
C LYS A 23 -11.81 -2.58 24.26
N THR A 24 -11.95 -3.26 25.40
CA THR A 24 -12.27 -4.70 25.45
C THR A 24 -13.64 -5.02 24.86
N GLN A 25 -14.66 -4.19 25.09
CA GLN A 25 -15.99 -4.39 24.52
C GLN A 25 -15.97 -4.16 23.01
N ILE A 26 -15.32 -3.09 22.56
CA ILE A 26 -15.15 -2.77 21.13
C ILE A 26 -14.47 -3.94 20.40
N CYS A 27 -13.36 -4.46 20.95
CA CYS A 27 -12.63 -5.58 20.35
C CYS A 27 -13.49 -6.85 20.24
N ARG A 28 -14.29 -7.16 21.28
CA ARG A 28 -15.21 -8.30 21.27
C ARG A 28 -16.33 -8.11 20.25
N MET A 29 -16.92 -6.93 20.19
CA MET A 29 -18.00 -6.58 19.26
C MET A 29 -17.53 -6.63 17.79
N LEU A 30 -16.37 -6.03 17.50
CA LEU A 30 -15.81 -5.95 16.16
C LEU A 30 -14.97 -7.17 15.77
N LYS A 31 -14.83 -8.16 16.67
CA LYS A 31 -14.03 -9.38 16.47
C LYS A 31 -12.59 -9.09 16.02
N ILE A 32 -11.98 -8.06 16.59
CA ILE A 32 -10.57 -7.70 16.37
C ILE A 32 -9.73 -7.95 17.61
N SER A 33 -8.43 -8.15 17.41
CA SER A 33 -7.50 -8.20 18.53
C SER A 33 -7.34 -6.81 19.18
N ARG A 34 -7.03 -6.79 20.47
CA ARG A 34 -6.75 -5.55 21.20
C ARG A 34 -5.56 -4.78 20.59
N ASN A 35 -4.55 -5.52 20.15
CA ASN A 35 -3.39 -4.96 19.47
C ASN A 35 -3.78 -4.21 18.18
N THR A 36 -4.72 -4.73 17.40
CA THR A 36 -5.21 -4.05 16.19
C THR A 36 -5.82 -2.69 16.51
N LEU A 37 -6.65 -2.61 17.56
CA LEU A 37 -7.26 -1.35 18.00
C LEU A 37 -6.19 -0.37 18.52
N ASP A 38 -5.25 -0.85 19.32
CA ASP A 38 -4.17 -0.01 19.86
C ASP A 38 -3.26 0.53 18.75
N LEU A 39 -2.97 -0.25 17.70
CA LEU A 39 -2.23 0.21 16.52
C LEU A 39 -2.95 1.34 15.77
N TRP A 40 -4.28 1.32 15.69
CA TRP A 40 -5.04 2.39 15.04
C TRP A 40 -5.08 3.67 15.88
N LEU A 41 -5.19 3.55 17.20
CA LEU A 41 -5.11 4.70 18.10
C LEU A 41 -3.72 5.35 18.02
N LYS A 42 -2.66 4.54 18.03
CA LYS A 42 -1.29 5.01 17.83
C LYS A 42 -1.10 5.68 16.48
N ALA A 43 -1.65 5.11 15.40
CA ALA A 43 -1.58 5.71 14.07
C ALA A 43 -2.28 7.08 14.00
N ARG A 44 -3.42 7.24 14.72
CA ARG A 44 -4.11 8.52 14.84
C ARG A 44 -3.29 9.54 15.62
N GLU A 45 -2.64 9.14 16.70
CA GLU A 45 -1.77 10.02 17.49
C GLU A 45 -0.54 10.47 16.68
N GLU A 46 0.11 9.56 15.96
CA GLU A 46 1.32 9.86 15.19
C GLU A 46 1.07 10.62 13.88
N ARG A 47 -0.06 10.36 13.19
CA ARG A 47 -0.30 10.87 11.83
C ARG A 47 -1.60 11.65 11.67
N GLY A 48 -2.42 11.76 12.71
CA GLY A 48 -3.76 12.33 12.63
C GLY A 48 -4.75 11.46 11.82
N THR A 49 -4.39 10.25 11.41
CA THR A 49 -5.24 9.39 10.58
C THR A 49 -5.19 7.92 10.97
N VAL A 50 -6.34 7.24 10.82
CA VAL A 50 -6.49 5.79 11.04
C VAL A 50 -6.37 4.98 9.74
N LYS A 51 -6.26 5.67 8.60
CA LYS A 51 -6.28 5.05 7.26
C LYS A 51 -5.10 4.12 7.05
N ALA A 52 -5.33 3.04 6.30
CA ALA A 52 -4.26 2.10 5.97
C ALA A 52 -3.16 2.78 5.13
N LYS A 53 -1.89 2.38 5.33
CA LYS A 53 -0.84 2.76 4.38
C LYS A 53 -1.14 2.03 3.06
N ARG A 54 -1.56 2.78 2.04
CA ARG A 54 -1.84 2.24 0.70
C ARG A 54 -0.59 2.11 -0.17
N ASN A 55 0.47 2.85 0.16
CA ASN A 55 1.74 2.82 -0.56
C ASN A 55 2.58 1.61 -0.13
N TYR A 56 2.16 0.41 -0.51
CA TYR A 56 3.06 -0.71 -0.59
C TYR A 56 4.04 -0.43 -1.73
N ARG A 57 5.36 -0.45 -1.45
CA ARG A 57 6.37 -0.38 -2.51
C ARG A 57 6.15 -1.55 -3.46
N ARG A 58 5.63 -1.25 -4.66
CA ARG A 58 5.55 -2.21 -5.75
C ARG A 58 6.92 -2.32 -6.40
N GLY A 59 7.70 -3.31 -5.96
CA GLY A 59 8.98 -3.69 -6.56
C GLY A 59 9.99 -2.55 -6.71
N PRO A 60 11.11 -2.83 -7.41
CA PRO A 60 12.00 -1.79 -7.92
C PRO A 60 11.26 -0.84 -8.86
N LYS A 61 11.75 0.39 -9.00
CA LYS A 61 11.24 1.31 -10.02
C LYS A 61 11.40 0.63 -11.41
N PRO A 62 10.40 0.75 -12.30
CA PRO A 62 10.53 0.19 -13.64
C PRO A 62 11.70 0.87 -14.37
N LYS A 63 12.54 0.07 -15.03
CA LYS A 63 13.63 0.57 -15.89
C LYS A 63 13.10 1.21 -17.18
N ILE A 64 11.93 0.78 -17.63
CA ILE A 64 11.23 1.37 -18.77
C ILE A 64 10.19 2.35 -18.23
N ARG A 65 10.45 3.64 -18.41
CA ARG A 65 9.55 4.72 -17.97
C ARG A 65 8.55 5.10 -19.05
N ASP A 66 8.98 5.07 -20.30
CA ASP A 66 8.18 5.39 -21.47
C ASP A 66 8.00 4.13 -22.33
N LEU A 67 6.75 3.68 -22.46
CA LEU A 67 6.41 2.48 -23.22
C LEU A 67 6.36 2.74 -24.74
N ASP A 68 6.09 3.98 -25.15
CA ASP A 68 6.01 4.34 -26.56
C ASP A 68 7.42 4.49 -27.15
N GLU A 69 8.34 5.12 -26.41
CA GLU A 69 9.76 5.16 -26.78
C GLU A 69 10.36 3.76 -26.84
N PHE A 70 10.06 2.91 -25.85
CA PHE A 70 10.52 1.52 -25.85
C PHE A 70 9.95 0.71 -27.02
N ARG A 71 8.69 0.95 -27.40
CA ARG A 71 8.08 0.28 -28.55
C ARG A 71 8.79 0.67 -29.86
N GLN A 72 9.12 1.93 -30.06
CA GLN A 72 9.86 2.38 -31.24
C GLN A 72 11.28 1.81 -31.26
N PHE A 73 11.96 1.80 -30.11
CA PHE A 73 13.28 1.19 -29.96
C PHE A 73 13.26 -0.31 -30.28
N ALA A 74 12.27 -1.05 -29.76
CA ALA A 74 12.15 -2.49 -29.99
C ALA A 74 11.85 -2.82 -31.45
N GLN A 75 11.01 -2.01 -32.13
CA GLN A 75 10.75 -2.16 -33.56
C GLN A 75 12.00 -1.89 -34.40
N LYS A 76 12.74 -0.82 -34.09
CA LYS A 76 13.99 -0.46 -34.79
C LYS A 76 15.08 -1.51 -34.61
N ASN A 77 15.14 -2.13 -33.43
CA ASN A 77 16.15 -3.10 -33.04
C ASN A 77 15.68 -4.56 -33.15
N GLY A 78 14.56 -4.85 -33.81
CA GLY A 78 13.96 -6.19 -33.83
C GLY A 78 14.85 -7.32 -34.37
N GLY A 79 15.97 -6.99 -35.02
CA GLY A 79 16.98 -7.94 -35.50
C GLY A 79 18.08 -8.32 -34.50
N ILE A 80 18.18 -7.67 -33.35
CA ILE A 80 19.19 -7.99 -32.32
C ILE A 80 18.58 -8.77 -31.15
N THR A 81 19.45 -9.42 -30.38
CA THR A 81 19.02 -10.19 -29.20
C THR A 81 18.60 -9.27 -28.06
N GLN A 82 17.74 -9.77 -27.15
CA GLN A 82 17.31 -9.02 -25.97
C GLN A 82 18.48 -8.57 -25.07
N LYS A 83 19.59 -9.33 -25.07
CA LYS A 83 20.80 -9.00 -24.31
C LYS A 83 21.50 -7.76 -24.88
N GLU A 84 21.57 -7.65 -26.20
CA GLU A 84 22.15 -6.50 -26.91
C GLU A 84 21.24 -5.28 -26.79
N MET A 85 19.91 -5.48 -26.88
CA MET A 85 18.93 -4.42 -26.64
C MET A 85 19.07 -3.81 -25.24
N ALA A 86 19.29 -4.64 -24.22
CA ALA A 86 19.46 -4.18 -22.85
C ALA A 86 20.74 -3.34 -22.64
N GLN A 87 21.77 -3.53 -23.46
CA GLN A 87 22.99 -2.70 -23.43
C GLN A 87 22.78 -1.35 -24.13
N GLN A 88 21.89 -1.29 -25.12
CA GLN A 88 21.62 -0.09 -25.91
C GLN A 88 20.50 0.79 -25.31
N TRP A 89 19.69 0.25 -24.39
CA TRP A 89 18.63 1.00 -23.72
C TRP A 89 19.19 1.89 -22.60
N PRO A 90 18.89 3.21 -22.57
CA PRO A 90 19.33 4.10 -21.49
C PRO A 90 18.65 3.75 -20.15
N GLU A 91 19.38 3.85 -19.03
CA GLU A 91 18.86 3.57 -17.66
C GLU A 91 17.82 4.58 -17.13
#